data_AF-A0A101GZL2-F1
#
_entry.id   AF-A0A101GZL2-F1
#
_cell.length_a   1.000
_cell.length_b   1.000
_cell.length_c   1.000
_cell.angle_alpha   90.00
_cell.angle_beta   90.00
_cell.angle_gamma   90.00
#
_symmetry.space_group_name_H-M   'P 1'
#
loop_
_entity.id
_entity.type
_entity.pdbx_description
1 polymer ?
#
loop_
_entity_poly.entity_id
_entity_poly.type
_entity_poly.pdbx_seq_one_letter_code
_entity_poly.pdbx_strand_id
1 'polypeptide(L)'
;MNLWNNWTNIEKINTLSLYLSLLLLLPLLVKIVTKNNKLFIFSILSLLSSALVTLLSITFLSVVFNYTITYIFLLTPIIVIFVNLLNVGSSIGYYQLNKKNKNFNMNDLKREYIQDSIYLTIFLVLLFSALSIFLTSTFLVFILLSGITSIATIWVNYALLYYTVK
;
A
#
# COMPACT_ATOMS: atom_id res chain seq x y z
N MET A 1 24.43 -3.07 11.70
CA MET A 1 24.75 -4.14 10.73
C MET A 1 24.22 -3.71 9.37
N ASN A 2 25.04 -3.72 8.31
CA ASN A 2 24.66 -3.20 6.99
C ASN A 2 23.64 -4.16 6.33
N LEU A 3 22.34 -3.91 6.46
CA LEU A 3 21.27 -4.67 5.78
C LEU A 3 21.54 -4.84 4.29
N TRP A 4 22.11 -3.80 3.67
CA TRP A 4 22.50 -3.81 2.27
C TRP A 4 23.56 -4.86 1.94
N ASN A 5 24.44 -5.23 2.88
CA ASN A 5 25.49 -6.21 2.61
C ASN A 5 25.07 -7.66 2.84
N ASN A 6 23.89 -7.91 3.43
CA ASN A 6 23.43 -9.27 3.69
C ASN A 6 22.80 -9.94 2.45
N TRP A 7 22.49 -9.17 1.40
CA TRP A 7 21.90 -9.69 0.17
C TRP A 7 22.96 -9.83 -0.91
N THR A 8 22.89 -10.94 -1.64
CA THR A 8 23.61 -11.09 -2.89
C THR A 8 23.16 -10.00 -3.87
N ASN A 9 24.04 -9.58 -4.77
CA ASN A 9 23.69 -8.60 -5.79
C ASN A 9 22.50 -9.06 -6.65
N ILE A 10 22.36 -10.39 -6.83
CA ILE A 10 21.25 -11.00 -7.56
C ILE A 10 19.91 -10.76 -6.84
N GLU A 11 19.84 -10.98 -5.52
CA GLU A 11 18.60 -10.77 -4.74
C GLU A 11 18.17 -9.30 -4.75
N LYS A 12 19.12 -8.37 -4.67
CA LYS A 12 18.84 -6.93 -4.78
C LYS A 12 18.27 -6.57 -6.15
N ILE A 13 18.90 -7.05 -7.22
CA ILE A 13 18.46 -6.79 -8.59
C ILE A 13 17.08 -7.38 -8.83
N ASN A 14 16.83 -8.62 -8.42
CA ASN A 14 15.54 -9.29 -8.60
C ASN A 14 14.44 -8.57 -7.83
N THR A 15 14.71 -8.16 -6.60
CA THR A 15 13.74 -7.45 -5.76
C THR A 15 13.43 -6.07 -6.34
N LEU A 16 14.45 -5.30 -6.74
CA LEU A 16 14.28 -4.01 -7.40
C LEU A 16 13.50 -4.14 -8.71
N SER A 17 13.83 -5.13 -9.53
CA SER A 17 13.14 -5.45 -10.78
C SER A 17 11.67 -5.76 -10.54
N LEU A 18 11.35 -6.54 -9.52
CA LEU A 18 9.97 -6.86 -9.15
C LEU A 18 9.20 -5.60 -8.75
N TYR A 19 9.74 -4.76 -7.86
CA TYR A 19 9.08 -3.51 -7.48
C TYR A 19 8.90 -2.54 -8.66
N LEU A 20 9.90 -2.40 -9.54
CA LEU A 20 9.81 -1.59 -10.76
C LEU A 20 8.73 -2.12 -11.70
N SER A 21 8.64 -3.45 -11.85
CA SER A 21 7.63 -4.09 -12.68
C SER A 21 6.22 -3.79 -12.16
N LEU A 22 6.01 -3.86 -10.85
CA LEU A 22 4.73 -3.52 -10.23
C LEU A 22 4.39 -2.04 -10.42
N LEU A 23 5.37 -1.15 -10.25
CA LEU A 23 5.21 0.28 -10.40
C LEU A 23 4.81 0.69 -11.83
N LEU A 24 5.26 -0.06 -12.84
CA LEU A 24 4.92 0.19 -14.24
C LEU A 24 3.63 -0.53 -14.67
N LEU A 25 3.52 -1.83 -14.39
CA LEU A 25 2.44 -2.67 -14.90
C LEU A 25 1.10 -2.32 -14.27
N LEU A 26 1.06 -2.03 -12.96
CA LEU A 26 -0.21 -1.76 -12.28
C LEU A 26 -0.89 -0.49 -12.82
N PRO A 27 -0.23 0.68 -12.90
CA PRO A 27 -0.86 1.86 -13.49
C PRO A 27 -1.25 1.66 -14.96
N LEU A 28 -0.44 0.95 -15.74
CA LEU A 28 -0.78 0.61 -17.12
C LEU A 28 -2.08 -0.20 -17.18
N LEU A 29 -2.22 -1.24 -16.34
CA LEU A 29 -3.47 -2.00 -16.23
C LEU A 29 -4.65 -1.11 -15.84
N VAL A 30 -4.48 -0.21 -14.86
CA VAL A 30 -5.52 0.77 -14.50
C VAL A 30 -5.94 1.60 -15.71
N LYS A 31 -4.97 2.12 -16.47
CA LYS A 31 -5.24 2.94 -17.66
C LYS A 31 -5.98 2.16 -18.74
N ILE A 32 -5.58 0.90 -18.99
CA ILE A 32 -6.20 0.04 -20.00
C ILE A 32 -7.65 -0.29 -19.61
N VAL A 33 -7.89 -0.67 -18.35
CA VAL A 33 -9.22 -1.11 -17.87
C VAL A 33 -10.19 0.06 -17.73
N THR A 34 -9.75 1.14 -17.10
CA THR A 34 -10.63 2.28 -16.77
C THR A 34 -10.76 3.26 -17.92
N LYS A 35 -9.73 3.39 -18.77
CA LYS A 35 -9.55 4.46 -19.77
C LYS A 35 -9.67 5.87 -19.16
N ASN A 36 -9.39 6.01 -17.86
CA ASN A 36 -9.53 7.27 -17.14
C ASN A 36 -8.17 7.78 -16.64
N ASN A 37 -7.77 8.96 -17.09
CA ASN A 37 -6.48 9.56 -16.73
C ASN A 37 -6.39 9.92 -15.24
N LYS A 38 -7.49 10.28 -14.57
CA LYS A 38 -7.47 10.61 -13.14
C LYS A 38 -7.15 9.38 -12.30
N LEU A 39 -7.74 8.23 -12.62
CA LEU A 39 -7.48 6.96 -11.94
C LEU A 39 -6.08 6.40 -12.25
N PHE A 40 -5.58 6.66 -13.46
CA PHE A 40 -4.19 6.36 -13.81
C PHE A 40 -3.19 7.18 -12.97
N ILE A 41 -3.40 8.48 -12.83
CA ILE A 41 -2.54 9.32 -11.99
C ILE A 41 -2.65 8.91 -10.52
N PHE A 42 -3.87 8.63 -10.05
CA PHE A 42 -4.10 8.14 -8.69
C PHE A 42 -3.32 6.85 -8.40
N SER A 43 -3.33 5.85 -9.30
CA SER A 43 -2.62 4.59 -9.08
C SER A 43 -1.09 4.76 -9.05
N ILE A 44 -0.53 5.66 -9.87
CA ILE A 44 0.90 6.02 -9.79
C ILE A 44 1.22 6.64 -8.43
N LEU A 45 0.45 7.67 -8.04
CA LEU A 45 0.68 8.39 -6.78
C LEU A 45 0.51 7.48 -5.57
N SER A 46 -0.46 6.57 -5.62
CA SER A 46 -0.69 5.58 -4.58
C SER A 46 0.46 4.58 -4.43
N LEU A 47 1.06 4.11 -5.54
CA LEU A 47 2.24 3.24 -5.46
C LEU A 47 3.46 3.99 -4.92
N LEU A 48 3.70 5.21 -5.41
CA LEU A 48 4.80 6.05 -4.92
C LEU A 48 4.65 6.41 -3.44
N SER A 49 3.44 6.79 -3.01
CA SER A 49 3.16 7.11 -1.62
C SER A 49 3.35 5.89 -0.71
N SER A 50 2.89 4.71 -1.13
CA SER A 50 3.09 3.47 -0.35
C SER A 50 4.57 3.14 -0.16
N ALA A 51 5.40 3.34 -1.19
CA ALA A 51 6.84 3.16 -1.11
C ALA A 51 7.48 4.18 -0.13
N LEU A 52 7.09 5.45 -0.23
CA LEU A 52 7.57 6.51 0.67
C LEU A 52 7.17 6.26 2.12
N VAL A 53 5.90 5.94 2.38
CA VAL A 53 5.39 5.63 3.73
C VAL A 53 6.13 4.43 4.32
N THR A 54 6.41 3.42 3.51
CA THR A 54 7.19 2.25 3.95
C THR A 54 8.63 2.61 4.31
N LEU A 55 9.32 3.36 3.45
CA LEU A 55 10.69 3.82 3.72
C LEU A 55 10.76 4.68 4.98
N LEU A 56 9.82 5.62 5.14
CA LEU A 56 9.72 6.47 6.33
C LEU A 56 9.47 5.64 7.59
N SER A 57 8.64 4.59 7.52
CA SER A 57 8.33 3.75 8.68
C SER A 57 9.52 2.90 9.12
N ILE A 58 10.25 2.30 8.17
CA ILE A 58 11.47 1.52 8.47
C ILE A 58 12.58 2.43 9.02
N THR A 59 12.78 3.60 8.41
CA THR A 59 13.79 4.56 8.88
C THR A 59 13.44 5.13 10.25
N PHE A 60 12.16 5.43 10.51
CA PHE A 60 11.68 5.82 11.84
C PHE A 60 12.02 4.78 12.90
N LEU A 61 11.80 3.49 12.61
CA LEU A 61 12.13 2.41 13.53
C LEU A 61 13.64 2.31 13.83
N SER A 62 14.49 2.50 12.80
CA SER A 62 15.94 2.46 12.97
C SER A 62 16.51 3.68 13.68
N VAL A 63 15.99 4.88 13.42
CA VAL A 63 16.58 6.15 13.90
C VAL A 63 16.01 6.56 15.26
N VAL A 64 14.68 6.41 15.44
CA VAL A 64 14.00 6.89 16.66
C VAL A 64 14.02 5.85 17.75
N PHE A 65 13.76 4.58 17.41
CA PHE A 65 13.78 3.49 18.39
C PHE A 65 15.12 2.76 18.50
N ASN A 66 16.13 3.16 17.70
CA ASN A 66 17.41 2.46 17.59
C ASN A 66 17.27 0.94 17.38
N TYR A 67 16.18 0.51 16.74
CA TYR A 67 15.86 -0.89 16.58
C TYR A 67 16.67 -1.48 15.43
N THR A 68 17.26 -2.66 15.64
CA THR A 68 18.03 -3.34 14.58
C THR A 68 17.08 -3.98 13.59
N ILE A 69 16.99 -3.40 12.40
CA ILE A 69 16.21 -3.96 11.30
C ILE A 69 16.86 -5.27 10.86
N THR A 70 16.11 -6.36 10.96
CA THR A 70 16.51 -7.70 10.50
C THR A 70 15.85 -8.04 9.17
N TYR A 71 16.18 -9.20 8.60
CA TYR A 71 15.68 -9.63 7.29
C TYR A 71 14.15 -9.70 7.19
N ILE A 72 13.45 -9.95 8.30
CA ILE A 72 11.99 -10.09 8.30
C ILE A 72 11.27 -8.81 7.88
N PHE A 73 11.84 -7.63 8.18
CA PHE A 73 11.27 -6.34 7.80
C PHE A 73 11.27 -6.10 6.28
N LEU A 74 11.99 -6.92 5.51
CA LEU A 74 11.97 -6.87 4.05
C LEU A 74 10.65 -7.43 3.48
N LEU A 75 9.84 -8.10 4.31
CA LEU A 75 8.47 -8.49 3.98
C LEU A 75 7.46 -7.33 4.16
N THR A 76 7.81 -6.29 4.94
CA THR A 76 6.91 -5.16 5.18
C THR A 76 6.47 -4.47 3.89
N PRO A 77 7.37 -4.11 2.94
CA PRO A 77 6.93 -3.49 1.69
C PRO A 77 6.05 -4.41 0.83
N ILE A 78 6.21 -5.74 0.91
CA ILE A 78 5.35 -6.70 0.21
C ILE A 78 3.92 -6.65 0.76
N ILE A 79 3.78 -6.67 2.10
CA ILE A 79 2.50 -6.58 2.79
C ILE A 79 1.82 -5.24 2.44
N VAL A 80 2.56 -4.14 2.51
CA VAL A 80 2.03 -2.81 2.22
C VAL A 80 1.57 -2.70 0.77
N ILE A 81 2.32 -3.24 -0.20
CA ILE A 81 1.88 -3.26 -1.60
C ILE A 81 0.63 -4.10 -1.78
N PHE A 82 0.52 -5.26 -1.12
CA PHE A 82 -0.67 -6.09 -1.20
C PHE A 82 -1.90 -5.35 -0.69
N VAL A 83 -1.79 -4.68 0.47
CA VAL A 83 -2.87 -3.83 1.00
C VAL A 83 -3.18 -2.68 0.05
N ASN A 84 -2.16 -2.03 -0.50
CA ASN A 84 -2.30 -0.94 -1.44
C ASN A 84 -3.07 -1.38 -2.71
N LEU A 85 -2.78 -2.58 -3.21
CA LEU A 85 -3.47 -3.21 -4.33
C LEU A 85 -4.95 -3.46 -4.05
N LEU A 86 -5.29 -3.97 -2.86
CA LEU A 86 -6.70 -4.15 -2.47
C LEU A 86 -7.43 -2.81 -2.43
N ASN A 87 -6.79 -1.80 -1.84
CA ASN A 87 -7.36 -0.47 -1.68
C ASN A 87 -7.55 0.25 -3.03
N VAL A 88 -6.55 0.26 -3.92
CA VAL A 88 -6.68 0.83 -5.27
C VAL A 88 -7.63 -0.01 -6.12
N GLY A 89 -7.54 -1.34 -6.00
CA GLY A 89 -8.36 -2.29 -6.74
C GLY A 89 -9.86 -2.15 -6.48
N SER A 90 -10.26 -1.89 -5.24
CA SER A 90 -11.67 -1.66 -4.90
C SER A 90 -12.23 -0.43 -5.61
N SER A 91 -11.47 0.68 -5.61
CA SER A 91 -11.85 1.92 -6.30
C SER A 91 -12.03 1.72 -7.81
N ILE A 92 -11.11 0.97 -8.43
CA ILE A 92 -11.14 0.68 -9.87
C ILE A 92 -12.30 -0.25 -10.20
N GLY A 93 -12.52 -1.27 -9.37
CA GLY A 93 -13.64 -2.19 -9.50
C GLY A 93 -14.97 -1.46 -9.45
N TYR A 94 -15.16 -0.60 -8.45
CA TYR A 94 -16.36 0.21 -8.32
C TYR A 94 -16.59 1.13 -9.52
N TYR A 95 -15.54 1.84 -9.95
CA TYR A 95 -15.61 2.68 -11.16
C TYR A 95 -16.02 1.87 -12.38
N GLN A 96 -15.41 0.70 -12.59
CA GLN A 96 -15.67 -0.12 -13.77
C GLN A 96 -17.11 -0.64 -13.82
N LEU A 97 -17.66 -1.02 -12.67
CA LEU A 97 -19.04 -1.49 -12.55
C LEU A 97 -20.05 -0.36 -12.82
N ASN A 98 -19.76 0.86 -12.36
CA ASN A 98 -20.73 1.95 -12.35
C ASN A 98 -20.55 2.97 -13.47
N LYS A 99 -19.42 3.00 -14.19
CA LYS A 99 -19.13 4.02 -15.23
C LYS A 99 -20.13 4.08 -16.40
N LYS A 100 -20.94 3.03 -16.60
CA LYS A 100 -21.98 2.99 -17.64
C LYS A 100 -23.35 3.50 -17.15
N ASN A 101 -23.50 3.73 -15.85
CA ASN A 101 -24.75 4.24 -15.28
C ASN A 101 -24.88 5.73 -15.59
N LYS A 102 -26.05 6.14 -16.11
CA LYS A 102 -26.31 7.51 -16.56
C LYS A 102 -26.13 8.57 -15.45
N ASN A 103 -26.28 8.18 -14.19
CA ASN A 103 -26.20 9.07 -13.03
C ASN A 103 -24.88 8.95 -12.27
N PHE A 104 -23.89 8.20 -12.79
CA PHE A 104 -22.63 8.00 -12.09
C PHE A 104 -21.84 9.31 -12.00
N ASN A 105 -21.52 9.73 -10.78
CA ASN A 105 -20.64 10.85 -10.51
C ASN A 105 -19.36 10.34 -9.84
N MET A 106 -18.23 11.02 -10.11
CA MET A 106 -16.99 10.77 -9.39
C MET A 106 -17.07 11.04 -7.88
N ASN A 107 -18.04 11.84 -7.44
CA ASN A 107 -18.34 11.98 -6.03
C ASN A 107 -18.87 10.68 -5.40
N ASP A 108 -19.56 9.83 -6.17
CA ASP A 108 -19.98 8.51 -5.68
C ASP A 108 -18.76 7.61 -5.46
N LEU A 109 -17.77 7.67 -6.35
CA LEU A 109 -16.50 6.96 -6.18
C LEU A 109 -15.80 7.36 -4.87
N LYS A 110 -15.77 8.67 -4.53
CA LYS A 110 -15.18 9.15 -3.28
C LYS A 110 -15.91 8.64 -2.04
N ARG A 111 -17.24 8.53 -2.11
CA ARG A 111 -18.07 8.02 -1.02
C ARG A 111 -17.91 6.52 -0.84
N GLU A 112 -17.85 5.76 -1.92
CA GLU A 112 -17.56 4.33 -1.83
C GLU A 112 -16.16 4.09 -1.26
N TYR A 113 -15.18 4.83 -1.78
CA TYR A 113 -13.79 4.63 -1.41
C TYR A 113 -13.51 4.87 0.07
N ILE A 114 -14.21 5.81 0.72
CA ILE A 114 -14.08 5.98 2.18
C ILE A 114 -14.65 4.79 2.94
N GLN A 115 -15.79 4.24 2.49
CA GLN A 115 -16.39 3.06 3.12
C GLN A 115 -15.48 1.85 2.98
N ASP A 116 -14.95 1.60 1.78
CA ASP A 116 -13.96 0.55 1.51
C ASP A 116 -12.70 0.72 2.36
N SER A 117 -12.20 1.96 2.48
CA SER A 117 -11.01 2.25 3.29
C SER A 117 -11.25 2.00 4.77
N ILE A 118 -12.45 2.29 5.28
CA ILE A 118 -12.86 1.98 6.66
C ILE A 118 -12.94 0.46 6.85
N TYR A 119 -13.61 -0.27 5.96
CA TYR A 119 -13.73 -1.73 6.07
C TYR A 119 -12.37 -2.41 6.01
N LEU A 120 -11.50 -1.98 5.09
CA LEU A 120 -10.14 -2.51 4.99
C LEU A 120 -9.32 -2.18 6.24
N THR A 121 -9.46 -0.97 6.80
CA THR A 121 -8.80 -0.61 8.06
C THR A 121 -9.26 -1.50 9.21
N ILE A 122 -10.58 -1.69 9.37
CA ILE A 122 -11.14 -2.57 10.42
C ILE A 122 -10.61 -4.00 10.25
N PHE A 123 -10.64 -4.53 9.03
CA PHE A 123 -10.10 -5.85 8.73
C PHE A 123 -8.62 -5.98 9.11
N LEU A 124 -7.79 -5.01 8.73
CA LEU A 124 -6.36 -5.03 9.06
C LEU A 124 -6.11 -4.89 10.56
N VAL A 125 -6.83 -4.01 11.25
CA VAL A 125 -6.71 -3.87 12.71
C VAL A 125 -7.03 -5.19 13.39
N LEU A 126 -8.11 -5.87 13.01
CA LEU A 126 -8.47 -7.17 13.56
C LEU A 126 -7.41 -8.23 13.24
N LEU A 127 -6.95 -8.30 11.99
CA LEU A 127 -5.94 -9.26 11.54
C LEU A 127 -4.61 -9.10 12.29
N PHE A 128 -4.05 -7.88 12.30
CA PHE A 128 -2.78 -7.63 12.96
C PHE A 128 -2.89 -7.74 14.49
N SER A 129 -4.03 -7.39 15.08
CA SER A 129 -4.26 -7.59 16.53
C SER A 129 -4.29 -9.09 16.86
N ALA A 130 -4.99 -9.90 16.07
CA ALA A 130 -5.03 -11.34 16.26
C ALA A 130 -3.63 -11.97 16.15
N LEU A 131 -2.84 -11.56 15.15
CA LEU A 131 -1.46 -12.03 14.98
C LEU A 131 -0.55 -11.59 16.14
N SER A 132 -0.73 -10.38 16.65
CA SER A 132 0.12 -9.80 17.70
C SER A 132 0.06 -10.58 19.02
N ILE A 133 -1.07 -11.24 19.32
CA ILE A 133 -1.24 -12.01 20.56
C ILE A 133 -0.28 -13.22 20.61
N PHE A 134 0.08 -13.78 19.45
CA PHE A 134 0.89 -15.01 19.37
C PHE A 134 2.37 -14.76 19.13
N LEU A 135 2.80 -13.50 18.96
CA LEU A 135 4.15 -13.15 18.55
C LEU A 135 4.89 -12.36 19.62
N THR A 136 6.21 -12.53 19.67
CA THR A 136 7.08 -11.87 20.65
C THR A 136 8.26 -11.19 19.98
N SER A 137 8.84 -10.21 20.70
CA SER A 137 10.09 -9.53 20.33
C SER A 137 10.06 -8.99 18.89
N THR A 138 11.04 -9.35 18.06
CA THR A 138 11.17 -8.90 16.67
C THR A 138 9.96 -9.17 15.79
N PHE A 139 9.30 -10.33 15.95
CA PHE A 139 8.13 -10.65 15.13
C PHE A 139 6.94 -9.75 15.47
N LEU A 140 6.76 -9.43 16.75
CA LEU A 140 5.73 -8.49 17.20
C LEU A 140 5.96 -7.10 16.63
N VAL A 141 7.19 -6.58 16.73
CA VAL A 141 7.56 -5.25 16.18
C VAL A 141 7.36 -5.21 14.67
N PHE A 142 7.74 -6.27 13.96
CA PHE A 142 7.52 -6.41 12.52
C PHE A 142 6.03 -6.36 12.13
N ILE A 143 5.18 -7.12 12.84
CA ILE A 143 3.73 -7.16 12.59
C ILE A 143 3.08 -5.81 12.89
N LEU A 144 3.42 -5.18 14.01
CA LEU A 144 2.91 -3.86 14.37
C LEU A 144 3.33 -2.79 13.36
N LEU A 145 4.62 -2.76 12.98
CA LEU A 145 5.11 -1.84 11.96
C LEU A 145 4.36 -2.04 10.64
N SER A 146 4.26 -3.28 10.17
CA SER A 146 3.58 -3.60 8.90
C SER A 146 2.10 -3.21 8.92
N GLY A 147 1.43 -3.43 10.05
CA GLY A 147 0.03 -3.02 10.24
C GLY A 147 -0.15 -1.51 10.22
N ILE A 148 0.62 -0.78 11.02
CA ILE A 148 0.56 0.69 11.09
C ILE A 148 0.89 1.31 9.73
N THR A 149 1.94 0.82 9.06
CA THR A 149 2.37 1.31 7.74
C THR A 149 1.29 1.07 6.68
N SER A 150 0.63 -0.08 6.72
CA SER A 150 -0.47 -0.43 5.81
C SER A 150 -1.69 0.47 6.02
N ILE A 151 -2.08 0.71 7.28
CA ILE A 151 -3.19 1.61 7.61
C ILE A 151 -2.85 3.04 7.19
N ALA A 152 -1.64 3.52 7.48
CA ALA A 152 -1.19 4.84 7.04
C ALA A 152 -1.27 4.98 5.52
N THR A 153 -0.87 3.94 4.78
CA THR A 153 -0.95 3.93 3.31
C THR A 153 -2.38 4.08 2.80
N ILE A 154 -3.35 3.39 3.40
CA ILE A 154 -4.79 3.51 3.06
C ILE A 154 -5.26 4.97 3.19
N TRP A 155 -4.94 5.62 4.31
CA TRP A 155 -5.38 6.98 4.58
C TRP A 155 -4.66 8.03 3.71
N VAL A 156 -3.38 7.82 3.41
CA VAL A 156 -2.66 8.63 2.43
C VAL A 156 -3.31 8.51 1.05
N ASN A 157 -3.67 7.30 0.62
CA ASN A 157 -4.36 7.11 -0.66
C ASN A 157 -5.75 7.75 -0.68
N TYR A 158 -6.49 7.70 0.43
CA TYR A 158 -7.74 8.46 0.57
C TYR A 158 -7.55 9.95 0.30
N ALA A 159 -6.56 10.58 0.93
CA ALA A 159 -6.25 11.97 0.65
C ALA A 159 -5.88 12.19 -0.84
N LEU A 160 -5.07 11.30 -1.42
CA LEU A 160 -4.66 11.37 -2.82
C LEU A 160 -5.83 11.22 -3.80
N LEU A 161 -6.76 10.29 -3.55
CA LEU A 161 -7.96 10.12 -4.39
C LEU A 161 -8.81 11.39 -4.36
N TYR A 162 -9.03 11.96 -3.19
CA TYR A 162 -9.81 13.19 -3.04
C TYR A 162 -9.20 14.36 -3.81
N TYR A 163 -7.87 14.47 -3.81
CA TYR A 163 -7.14 15.49 -4.53
C TYR A 163 -7.13 15.28 -6.05
N THR A 164 -6.90 14.04 -6.50
CA THR A 164 -6.77 13.69 -7.93
C THR A 164 -8.11 13.66 -8.66
N VAL A 165 -9.15 13.17 -8.01
CA VAL A 165 -10.51 13.08 -8.55
C VAL A 165 -11.29 14.36 -8.21
N LYS A 166 -10.72 15.53 -8.49
CA LYS A 166 -11.42 16.81 -8.36
C LYS A 166 -12.41 17.03 -9.50
#